data_AF-A0A8J5JH58-F1
#
_entry.id   AF-A0A8J5JH58-F1
#
_cell.length_a   1.000
_cell.length_b   1.000
_cell.length_c   1.000
_cell.angle_alpha   90.00
_cell.angle_beta   90.00
_cell.angle_gamma   90.00
#
_symmetry.space_group_name_H-M   'P 1'
#
loop_
_entity.id
_entity.type
_entity.pdbx_description
1 polymer ?
#
loop_
_entity_poly.entity_id
_entity_poly.type
_entity_poly.pdbx_seq_one_letter_code
_entity_poly.pdbx_strand_id
1 'polypeptide(L)'
;MTHSSDDRAPSSRQCSLVQAVHRGHSTARMAGYAAKKMNATLLVLTHFSHRFRHWSANAKSRSTLHLALEAQESFGRRAVVPASDFLRIPIPRLPHE
;
A
#
# COMPACT_ATOMS: atom_id res chain seq x y z
N MET A 1 8.08 -0.20 45.31
CA MET A 1 7.68 0.59 44.12
C MET A 1 8.42 0.03 42.91
N THR A 2 7.79 -0.89 42.18
CA THR A 2 8.35 -1.48 40.95
C THR A 2 7.89 -0.64 39.77
N HIS A 3 8.74 0.28 39.29
CA HIS A 3 8.49 0.98 38.04
C HIS A 3 8.88 0.08 36.87
N SER A 4 7.84 -0.49 36.26
CA SER A 4 7.89 -1.10 34.94
C SER A 4 7.89 0.04 33.91
N SER A 5 9.01 0.24 33.23
CA SER A 5 9.13 1.14 32.08
C SER A 5 9.54 0.32 30.87
N ASP A 6 8.56 -0.35 30.26
CA ASP A 6 8.71 -0.92 28.92
C ASP A 6 8.53 0.21 27.89
N ASP A 7 9.51 1.12 27.82
CA ASP A 7 9.63 2.13 26.77
C ASP A 7 10.16 1.49 25.48
N ARG A 8 9.37 0.59 24.89
CA ARG A 8 9.60 0.19 23.49
C ARG A 8 9.18 1.34 22.60
N ALA A 9 10.17 2.08 22.10
CA ALA A 9 10.00 3.03 21.00
C ALA A 9 9.10 2.40 19.91
N PRO A 10 8.05 3.10 19.44
CA PRO A 10 7.15 2.54 18.46
C PRO A 10 7.97 2.15 17.23
N SER A 11 7.84 0.88 16.83
CA SER A 11 8.44 0.34 15.62
C SER A 11 8.28 1.36 14.49
N SER A 12 9.35 1.62 13.74
CA SER A 12 9.38 2.60 12.65
C SER A 12 8.29 2.41 11.58
N ARG A 13 7.59 1.26 11.60
CA ARG A 13 6.38 0.94 10.81
C ARG A 13 5.10 1.63 11.33
N GLN A 14 4.95 1.81 12.64
CA GLN A 14 3.77 2.45 13.26
C GLN A 14 3.78 3.97 13.04
N CYS A 15 4.96 4.59 13.08
CA CYS A 15 5.12 6.03 12.85
C CYS A 15 4.63 6.47 11.45
N SER A 16 4.77 5.62 10.42
CA SER A 16 4.30 5.96 9.07
C SER A 16 2.78 5.91 8.87
N LEU A 17 2.06 5.05 9.60
CA LEU A 17 0.59 4.95 9.47
C LEU A 17 -0.08 6.21 10.06
N VAL A 18 0.35 6.58 11.27
CA VAL A 18 -0.16 7.76 11.98
C VAL A 18 0.12 9.03 11.16
N GLN A 19 1.34 9.17 10.62
CA GLN A 19 1.69 10.31 9.76
C GLN A 19 0.94 10.35 8.43
N ALA A 20 0.61 9.21 7.82
CA ALA A 20 -0.14 9.18 6.57
C ALA A 20 -1.56 9.72 6.77
N VAL A 21 -2.24 9.24 7.83
CA VAL A 21 -3.60 9.68 8.17
C VAL A 21 -3.63 11.17 8.57
N HIS A 22 -2.68 11.63 9.39
CA HIS A 22 -2.61 13.05 9.77
C HIS A 22 -2.40 13.99 8.57
N ARG A 23 -1.77 13.51 7.49
CA ARG A 23 -1.57 14.27 6.26
C ARG A 23 -2.72 14.09 5.25
N GLY A 24 -3.79 13.40 5.63
CA GLY A 24 -4.93 13.15 4.74
C GLY A 24 -4.64 12.14 3.62
N HIS A 25 -3.65 11.25 3.78
CA HIS A 25 -3.32 10.23 2.79
C HIS A 25 -3.77 8.83 3.21
N SER A 26 -4.20 8.04 2.22
CA SER A 26 -4.47 6.61 2.39
C SER A 26 -3.19 5.80 2.51
N THR A 27 -3.23 4.76 3.33
CA THR A 27 -2.20 3.71 3.37
C THR A 27 -2.52 2.61 2.36
N ALA A 28 -1.54 1.76 2.04
CA ALA A 28 -1.75 0.65 1.10
C ALA A 28 -2.88 -0.30 1.55
N ARG A 29 -2.95 -0.60 2.86
CA ARG A 29 -4.03 -1.42 3.43
C ARG A 29 -5.41 -0.76 3.32
N MET A 30 -5.48 0.57 3.48
CA MET A 30 -6.74 1.30 3.29
C MET A 30 -7.21 1.22 1.84
N ALA A 31 -6.29 1.36 0.88
CA ALA A 31 -6.61 1.24 -0.54
C ALA A 31 -7.09 -0.18 -0.91
N GLY A 32 -6.42 -1.22 -0.41
CA GLY A 32 -6.84 -2.60 -0.64
C GLY A 32 -8.21 -2.91 -0.01
N TYR A 33 -8.46 -2.45 1.21
CA TYR A 33 -9.76 -2.59 1.85
C TYR A 33 -10.88 -1.89 1.06
N ALA A 34 -10.64 -0.67 0.57
CA ALA A 34 -11.58 0.06 -0.26
C ALA A 34 -11.89 -0.71 -1.55
N ALA A 35 -10.86 -1.20 -2.25
CA ALA A 35 -11.02 -2.00 -3.47
C ALA A 35 -11.85 -3.28 -3.21
N LYS A 36 -11.63 -3.95 -2.09
CA LYS A 36 -12.41 -5.12 -1.68
C LYS A 36 -13.88 -4.76 -1.48
N LYS A 37 -14.17 -3.67 -0.76
CA LYS A 37 -15.54 -3.20 -0.52
C LYS A 37 -16.27 -2.79 -1.79
N MET A 38 -15.56 -2.23 -2.77
CA MET A 38 -16.12 -1.86 -4.07
C MET A 38 -16.29 -3.05 -5.02
N ASN A 39 -15.90 -4.27 -4.62
CA ASN A 39 -15.82 -5.44 -5.49
C ASN A 39 -15.03 -5.14 -6.79
N ALA A 40 -13.93 -4.40 -6.65
CA ALA A 40 -13.10 -4.03 -7.79
C ALA A 40 -12.46 -5.26 -8.44
N THR A 41 -12.25 -5.20 -9.75
CA THR A 41 -11.56 -6.26 -10.50
C THR A 41 -10.05 -6.12 -10.48
N LEU A 42 -9.56 -4.87 -10.43
CA LEU A 42 -8.16 -4.48 -10.44
C LEU A 42 -7.96 -3.27 -9.51
N LEU A 43 -6.88 -3.28 -8.73
CA LEU A 43 -6.44 -2.13 -7.94
C LEU A 43 -5.11 -1.61 -8.48
N VAL A 44 -5.06 -0.32 -8.79
CA VAL A 44 -3.82 0.37 -9.18
C VAL A 44 -3.44 1.32 -8.06
N LEU A 45 -2.28 1.08 -7.43
CA LEU A 45 -1.74 1.98 -6.42
C LEU A 45 -0.92 3.07 -7.11
N THR A 46 -1.21 4.33 -6.81
CA THR A 46 -0.52 5.49 -7.37
C THR A 46 -0.33 6.57 -6.29
N HIS A 47 0.25 7.72 -6.66
CA HIS A 47 0.51 8.85 -5.78
C HIS A 47 1.40 8.45 -4.58
N PHE A 48 2.55 7.83 -4.89
CA PHE A 48 3.53 7.44 -3.89
C PHE A 48 4.32 8.65 -3.39
N SER A 49 4.53 8.72 -2.08
CA SER A 49 5.49 9.67 -1.52
C SER A 49 6.91 9.35 -2.02
N HIS A 50 7.70 10.37 -2.35
CA HIS A 50 9.08 10.25 -2.84
C HIS A 50 10.00 9.37 -1.96
N ARG A 51 9.66 9.19 -0.68
CA ARG A 51 10.37 8.29 0.25
C ARG A 51 10.28 6.81 -0.13
N PHE A 52 9.32 6.44 -0.99
CA PHE A 52 9.23 5.11 -1.55
C PHE A 52 9.98 5.09 -2.88
N ARG A 53 11.20 4.55 -2.89
CA ARG A 53 11.98 4.41 -4.13
C ARG A 53 11.36 3.30 -4.99
N HIS A 54 11.40 3.47 -6.30
CA HIS A 54 11.08 2.42 -7.26
C HIS A 54 11.96 1.19 -7.00
N TRP A 55 11.39 0.00 -7.22
CA TRP A 55 11.99 -1.34 -7.13
C TRP A 55 13.40 -1.42 -6.49
N SER A 56 13.49 -1.96 -5.28
CA SER A 56 14.76 -2.33 -4.67
C SER A 56 14.70 -3.78 -4.19
N ALA A 57 15.71 -4.56 -4.55
CA ALA A 57 15.87 -5.97 -4.16
C ALA A 57 16.08 -6.16 -2.65
N ASN A 58 16.31 -5.06 -1.91
CA ASN A 58 16.54 -5.12 -0.47
C ASN A 58 15.18 -5.11 0.27
N ALA A 59 14.82 -6.20 0.94
CA ALA A 59 13.55 -6.33 1.68
C ALA A 59 13.38 -5.29 2.82
N LYS A 60 14.46 -4.61 3.24
CA LYS A 60 14.42 -3.49 4.20
C LYS A 60 14.12 -2.14 3.54
N SER A 61 14.07 -2.08 2.22
CA SER A 61 13.78 -0.85 1.47
C SER A 61 12.27 -0.61 1.43
N ARG A 62 11.86 0.62 1.74
CA ARG A 62 10.50 1.12 1.55
C ARG A 62 10.19 1.19 0.06
N SER A 63 9.88 0.06 -0.57
CA SER A 63 9.61 -0.01 -2.00
C SER A 63 8.11 0.02 -2.28
N THR A 64 7.74 0.46 -3.49
CA THR A 64 6.35 0.39 -3.98
C THR A 64 5.84 -1.05 -4.07
N LEU A 65 6.75 -2.03 -4.23
CA LEU A 65 6.43 -3.46 -4.17
C LEU A 65 5.91 -3.86 -2.79
N HIS A 66 6.53 -3.38 -1.71
CA HIS A 66 6.06 -3.69 -0.36
C HIS A 66 4.64 -3.16 -0.12
N LEU A 67 4.34 -1.95 -0.61
CA LEU A 67 3.00 -1.37 -0.56
C LEU A 67 2.00 -2.20 -1.39
N ALA A 68 2.40 -2.71 -2.55
CA ALA A 68 1.55 -3.58 -3.36
C ALA A 68 1.21 -4.88 -2.60
N LEU A 69 2.18 -5.50 -1.93
CA LEU A 69 1.95 -6.70 -1.12
C LEU A 69 0.99 -6.44 0.05
N GLU A 70 1.14 -5.32 0.76
CA GLU A 70 0.21 -4.91 1.83
C GLU A 70 -1.21 -4.68 1.31
N ALA A 71 -1.35 -4.05 0.14
CA ALA A 71 -2.65 -3.85 -0.49
C ALA A 71 -3.25 -5.18 -0.97
N GLN A 72 -2.45 -6.11 -1.51
CA GLN A 72 -2.93 -7.44 -1.92
C GLN A 72 -3.52 -8.22 -0.74
N GLU A 73 -2.85 -8.19 0.41
CA GLU A 73 -3.33 -8.83 1.65
C GLU A 73 -4.72 -8.32 2.03
N SER A 74 -4.90 -6.99 2.07
CA SER A 74 -6.19 -6.37 2.44
C SER A 74 -7.26 -6.45 1.35
N PHE A 75 -6.87 -6.42 0.07
CA PHE A 75 -7.79 -6.58 -1.07
C PHE A 75 -8.33 -8.02 -1.17
N GLY A 76 -7.53 -9.01 -0.77
CA GLY A 76 -7.86 -10.42 -0.94
C GLY A 76 -7.77 -10.90 -2.38
N ARG A 77 -7.09 -10.13 -3.25
CA ARG A 77 -6.86 -10.44 -4.66
C ARG A 77 -5.42 -10.11 -5.04
N ARG A 78 -4.85 -10.93 -5.94
CA ARG A 78 -3.51 -10.70 -6.50
C ARG A 78 -3.47 -9.56 -7.52
N ALA A 79 -4.63 -9.09 -7.99
CA ALA A 79 -4.78 -8.04 -9.01
C ALA A 79 -4.51 -6.64 -8.43
N VAL A 80 -3.27 -6.40 -7.97
CA VAL A 80 -2.78 -5.10 -7.51
C VAL A 80 -1.54 -4.72 -8.29
N VAL A 81 -1.53 -3.51 -8.83
CA VAL A 81 -0.43 -2.97 -9.64
C VAL A 81 0.12 -1.70 -8.98
N PRO A 82 1.40 -1.68 -8.53
CA PRO A 82 2.05 -0.43 -8.18
C PRO A 82 2.38 0.34 -9.46
N ALA A 83 1.75 1.48 -9.66
CA ALA A 83 1.95 2.30 -10.85
C ALA A 83 3.36 2.91 -10.89
N SER A 84 3.88 3.03 -12.11
CA SER A 84 5.01 3.89 -12.44
C SER A 84 4.54 4.95 -13.41
N ASP A 85 5.29 6.04 -13.53
CA ASP A 85 4.99 7.08 -14.52
C ASP A 85 4.93 6.45 -15.92
N PHE A 86 3.95 6.92 -16.70
CA PHE A 86 3.64 6.42 -18.04
C PHE A 86 3.20 4.94 -18.14
N LEU A 87 2.92 4.26 -17.02
CA LEU A 87 2.34 2.92 -17.05
C LEU A 87 1.01 2.92 -17.80
N ARG A 88 0.88 2.03 -18.79
CA ARG A 88 -0.35 1.80 -19.55
C ARG A 88 -0.99 0.49 -19.10
N ILE A 89 -2.24 0.57 -18.66
CA ILE A 89 -3.02 -0.60 -18.24
C ILE A 89 -4.16 -0.78 -19.24
N PRO A 90 -4.13 -1.84 -20.07
CA PRO A 90 -5.25 -2.14 -20.94
C PRO A 90 -6.44 -2.61 -20.09
N ILE A 91 -7.60 -1.99 -20.30
CA ILE A 91 -8.86 -2.45 -19.69
C ILE A 91 -9.55 -3.35 -20.69
N PRO A 92 -9.61 -4.68 -20.45
CA PRO A 92 -10.31 -5.57 -21.36
C PRO A 92 -11.79 -5.22 -21.38
N ARG A 93 -12.34 -5.07 -22.57
CA ARG A 93 -13.79 -4.99 -22.77
C ARG A 93 -14.33 -6.42 -22.83
N LEU A 94 -15.46 -6.65 -22.16
CA LEU A 94 -16.20 -7.89 -22.39
C LEU A 94 -16.60 -7.96 -23.87
N PRO A 95 -16.64 -9.17 -24.47
CA PRO A 95 -17.23 -9.32 -25.80
C PRO A 95 -18.62 -8.68 -25.80
N HIS A 96 -18.89 -7.85 -26.81
CA HIS A 96 -20.27 -7.42 -27.06
C HIS A 96 -21.06 -8.65 -27.50
N GLU A 97 -22.11 -9.00 -26.75
CA GLU A 97 -23.15 -9.93 -27.21
C GLU A 97 -23.99 -9.30 -28.32
#